data_AF-A0A7U3YCS7-F1
#
_entry.id   AF-A0A7U3YCS7-F1
#
_cell.length_a   1.000
_cell.length_b   1.000
_cell.length_c   1.000
_cell.angle_alpha   90.00
_cell.angle_beta   90.00
_cell.angle_gamma   90.00
#
_symmetry.space_group_name_H-M   'P 1'
#
loop_
_entity.id
_entity.type
_entity.pdbx_description
1 polymer ?
#
loop_
_entity_poly.entity_id
_entity_poly.type
_entity_poly.pdbx_seq_one_letter_code
_entity_poly.pdbx_strand_id
1 'polypeptide(L)'
;MNPGKLKDRLTFYETVFENGEEQLIERFKLWGQVSFKKNKFTDQQPEKSFQIIIRANKNVKPFMKAVCKGKWYDIMAVDDGEPGYLVLDCNLGYVHSLNDHCSVSRLQEIELPSGETVHQPVKIMESIPCELVKIDSGDSRQTETTHNIRFMYKIHMETHRNIKIGDKIEAVHRGGTFQFTVKEYFKYHTFQEVIAEMEGEA
;
A
#
# COMPACT_ATOMS: atom_id res chain seq x y z
N MET A 1 -25.43 -24.96 -6.89
CA MET A 1 -24.90 -24.82 -8.28
C MET A 1 -23.42 -25.21 -8.24
N ASN A 2 -22.98 -26.28 -8.92
CA ASN A 2 -21.59 -26.76 -8.85
C ASN A 2 -20.65 -25.68 -9.42
N PRO A 3 -19.64 -25.16 -8.68
CA PRO A 3 -18.86 -23.99 -9.10
C PRO A 3 -18.03 -24.20 -10.36
N GLY A 4 -18.03 -25.41 -10.94
CA GLY A 4 -17.29 -25.75 -12.13
C GLY A 4 -15.88 -26.23 -11.82
N LYS A 5 -15.01 -26.25 -12.84
CA LYS A 5 -13.64 -26.72 -12.71
C LYS A 5 -12.76 -25.60 -12.16
N LEU A 6 -12.27 -25.79 -10.93
CA LEU A 6 -11.22 -24.95 -10.34
C LEU A 6 -9.98 -25.01 -11.24
N LYS A 7 -9.59 -23.89 -11.83
CA LYS A 7 -8.60 -23.80 -12.91
C LYS A 7 -7.41 -22.92 -12.58
N ASP A 8 -7.48 -22.18 -11.49
CA ASP A 8 -6.47 -21.24 -11.07
C ASP A 8 -5.65 -21.84 -9.92
N ARG A 9 -4.33 -21.86 -10.07
CA ARG A 9 -3.42 -22.28 -9.00
C ARG A 9 -3.10 -21.06 -8.14
N LEU A 10 -3.50 -21.12 -6.89
CA LEU A 10 -3.34 -20.08 -5.88
C LEU A 10 -2.24 -20.46 -4.90
N THR A 11 -1.39 -19.50 -4.55
CA THR A 11 -0.44 -19.61 -3.45
C THR A 11 -0.88 -18.67 -2.33
N PHE A 12 -1.02 -19.19 -1.11
CA PHE A 12 -1.49 -18.44 0.06
C PHE A 12 -0.32 -18.07 0.96
N TYR A 13 -0.36 -16.84 1.46
CA TYR A 13 0.63 -16.24 2.33
C TYR A 13 -0.04 -15.68 3.59
N GLU A 14 0.69 -15.72 4.69
CA GLU A 14 0.37 -14.93 5.88
C GLU A 14 1.36 -13.77 5.99
N THR A 15 0.83 -12.58 6.32
CA THR A 15 1.64 -11.44 6.72
C THR A 15 2.08 -11.63 8.17
N VAL A 16 3.38 -11.53 8.43
CA VAL A 16 3.99 -11.53 9.76
C VAL A 16 4.83 -10.26 9.89
N PHE A 17 4.79 -9.64 11.08
CA PHE A 17 5.63 -8.49 11.40
C PHE A 17 6.77 -8.96 12.29
N GLU A 18 7.99 -9.00 11.74
CA GLU A 18 9.21 -9.31 12.49
C GLU A 18 10.16 -8.12 12.39
N ASN A 19 10.70 -7.66 13.53
CA ASN A 19 11.64 -6.54 13.61
C ASN A 19 11.16 -5.22 12.98
N GLY A 20 9.85 -5.00 12.86
CA GLY A 20 9.29 -3.80 12.22
C GLY A 20 9.36 -3.81 10.70
N GLU A 21 9.45 -5.01 10.10
CA GLU A 21 9.29 -5.24 8.67
C GLU A 21 8.12 -6.19 8.41
N GLU A 22 7.34 -5.92 7.36
CA GLU A 22 6.31 -6.83 6.87
C GLU A 22 6.96 -7.98 6.08
N GLN A 23 6.75 -9.22 6.52
CA GLN A 23 7.17 -10.42 5.81
C GLN A 23 5.98 -11.25 5.35
N LEU A 24 6.02 -11.73 4.11
CA LEU A 24 5.02 -12.64 3.55
C LEU A 24 5.55 -14.07 3.57
N ILE A 25 4.96 -14.89 4.43
CA ILE A 25 5.36 -16.30 4.57
C ILE A 25 4.42 -17.17 3.74
N GLU A 26 4.96 -17.86 2.73
CA GLU A 26 4.19 -18.86 1.96
C GLU A 26 3.72 -19.96 2.90
N ARG A 27 2.40 -20.25 2.90
CA ARG A 27 1.82 -21.31 3.73
C ARG A 27 1.46 -22.54 2.93
N PHE A 28 0.67 -22.38 1.87
CA PHE A 28 0.18 -23.52 1.10
C PHE A 28 -0.34 -23.09 -0.28
N LYS A 29 -0.59 -24.09 -1.14
CA LYS A 29 -1.10 -23.90 -2.51
C LYS A 29 -2.40 -24.66 -2.69
N LEU A 30 -3.38 -24.02 -3.33
CA LEU A 30 -4.69 -24.62 -3.61
C LEU A 30 -5.12 -24.34 -5.05
N TRP A 31 -6.05 -25.16 -5.54
CA TRP A 31 -6.80 -24.84 -6.76
C TRP A 31 -8.03 -24.04 -6.39
N GLY A 32 -8.33 -23.04 -7.20
CA GLY A 32 -9.52 -22.22 -7.07
C GLY A 32 -10.01 -21.67 -8.40
N GLN A 33 -10.96 -20.75 -8.31
CA GLN A 33 -11.47 -19.98 -9.42
C GLN A 33 -11.59 -18.54 -9.00
N VAL A 34 -10.86 -17.66 -9.69
CA VAL A 34 -10.90 -16.22 -9.45
C VAL A 34 -11.91 -15.58 -10.41
N SER A 35 -12.83 -14.78 -9.88
CA SER A 35 -13.79 -13.99 -10.65
C SER A 35 -13.77 -12.54 -10.19
N PHE A 36 -13.86 -11.61 -11.14
CA PHE A 36 -14.09 -10.21 -10.80
C PHE A 36 -15.53 -10.04 -10.32
N LYS A 37 -15.73 -9.32 -9.22
CA LYS A 37 -17.06 -9.08 -8.64
C LYS A 37 -17.60 -7.72 -9.06
N LYS A 38 -16.91 -6.65 -8.66
CA LYS A 38 -17.28 -5.26 -8.97
C LYS A 38 -16.15 -4.30 -8.64
N ASN A 39 -16.23 -3.09 -9.19
CA ASN A 39 -15.50 -1.96 -8.62
C ASN A 39 -16.23 -1.54 -7.33
N LYS A 40 -15.50 -1.49 -6.21
CA LYS A 40 -15.93 -0.82 -4.98
C LYS A 40 -15.47 0.62 -5.07
N PHE A 41 -16.40 1.54 -5.20
CA PHE A 41 -16.10 2.96 -5.02
C PHE A 41 -16.07 3.23 -3.53
N THR A 42 -14.87 3.41 -2.97
CA THR A 42 -14.71 4.01 -1.65
C THR A 42 -14.60 5.52 -1.83
N ASP A 43 -14.82 6.28 -0.76
CA ASP A 43 -14.67 7.75 -0.77
C ASP A 43 -13.25 8.20 -1.15
N GLN A 44 -12.27 7.27 -1.16
CA GLN A 44 -10.84 7.56 -1.33
C GLN A 44 -10.27 7.03 -2.65
N GLN A 45 -10.79 5.92 -3.21
CA GLN A 45 -10.43 5.41 -4.54
C GLN A 45 -11.31 4.23 -5.01
N PRO A 46 -11.42 3.97 -6.32
CA PRO A 46 -12.05 2.75 -6.83
C PRO A 46 -11.15 1.53 -6.56
N GLU A 47 -11.56 0.69 -5.63
CA GLU A 47 -10.97 -0.63 -5.39
C GLU A 47 -11.61 -1.68 -6.29
N LYS A 48 -10.83 -2.67 -6.75
CA LYS A 48 -11.39 -3.81 -7.48
C LYS A 48 -11.64 -4.96 -6.52
N SER A 49 -12.91 -5.34 -6.38
CA SER A 49 -13.33 -6.50 -5.60
C SER A 49 -13.40 -7.74 -6.48
N PHE A 50 -12.87 -8.83 -5.96
CA PHE A 50 -12.81 -10.14 -6.56
C PHE A 50 -13.47 -11.16 -5.63
N GLN A 51 -13.90 -12.26 -6.21
CA GLN A 51 -14.31 -13.44 -5.49
C GLN A 51 -13.39 -14.59 -5.88
N ILE A 52 -12.98 -15.39 -4.91
CA ILE A 52 -12.23 -16.61 -5.15
C ILE A 52 -13.00 -17.78 -4.56
N ILE A 53 -13.32 -18.78 -5.38
CA ILE A 53 -13.92 -20.03 -4.91
C ILE A 53 -12.83 -21.08 -4.80
N ILE A 54 -12.72 -21.73 -3.64
CA ILE A 54 -11.78 -22.83 -3.39
C ILE A 54 -12.50 -24.02 -2.77
N ARG A 55 -11.86 -25.20 -2.76
CA ARG A 55 -12.34 -26.31 -1.91
C ARG A 55 -12.17 -25.95 -0.43
N ALA A 56 -13.06 -26.49 0.40
CA ALA A 56 -13.03 -26.29 1.83
C ALA A 56 -11.65 -26.61 2.42
N ASN A 57 -11.08 -25.63 3.12
CA ASN A 57 -9.79 -25.72 3.76
C ASN A 57 -9.77 -24.85 5.03
N LYS A 58 -9.68 -25.51 6.19
CA LYS A 58 -9.66 -24.86 7.51
C LYS A 58 -8.47 -23.92 7.77
N ASN A 59 -7.43 -23.99 6.93
CA ASN A 59 -6.24 -23.17 7.08
C ASN A 59 -6.39 -21.79 6.41
N VAL A 60 -7.40 -21.61 5.55
CA VAL A 60 -7.68 -20.32 4.92
C VAL A 60 -8.44 -19.44 5.91
N LYS A 61 -7.93 -18.23 6.14
CA LYS A 61 -8.46 -17.27 7.12
C LYS A 61 -8.56 -15.87 6.49
N PRO A 62 -9.41 -14.98 7.04
CA PRO A 62 -9.36 -13.56 6.72
C PRO A 62 -7.96 -12.97 6.95
N PHE A 63 -7.64 -11.91 6.23
CA PHE A 63 -6.36 -11.17 6.24
C PHE A 63 -5.14 -11.94 5.71
N MET A 64 -5.33 -13.14 5.18
CA MET A 64 -4.32 -13.80 4.35
C MET A 64 -4.23 -13.13 2.97
N LYS A 65 -3.08 -13.30 2.30
CA LYS A 65 -2.91 -12.92 0.89
C LYS A 65 -2.89 -14.15 -0.01
N ALA A 66 -3.45 -14.05 -1.20
CA ALA A 66 -3.34 -15.07 -2.23
C ALA A 66 -2.71 -14.52 -3.51
N VAL A 67 -1.84 -15.30 -4.16
CA VAL A 67 -1.27 -14.99 -5.46
C VAL A 67 -1.85 -15.92 -6.51
N CYS A 68 -2.31 -15.33 -7.61
CA CYS A 68 -2.64 -16.07 -8.82
C CYS A 68 -2.22 -15.27 -10.05
N LYS A 69 -1.46 -15.90 -10.96
CA LYS A 69 -1.04 -15.30 -12.24
C LYS A 69 -0.38 -13.93 -12.07
N GLY A 70 0.48 -13.79 -11.05
CA GLY A 70 1.21 -12.56 -10.73
C GLY A 70 0.37 -11.45 -10.09
N LYS A 71 -0.91 -11.70 -9.79
CA LYS A 71 -1.77 -10.76 -9.07
C LYS A 71 -1.96 -11.20 -7.64
N TRP A 72 -1.95 -10.23 -6.74
CA TRP A 72 -2.19 -10.42 -5.32
C TRP A 72 -3.64 -10.12 -4.97
N TYR A 73 -4.17 -10.87 -4.02
CA TYR A 73 -5.54 -10.79 -3.55
C TYR A 73 -5.53 -10.78 -2.03
N ASP A 74 -6.00 -9.68 -1.44
CA ASP A 74 -6.16 -9.56 0.00
C ASP A 74 -7.50 -10.17 0.38
N ILE A 75 -7.47 -11.22 1.21
CA ILE A 75 -8.67 -11.96 1.61
C ILE A 75 -9.33 -11.19 2.75
N MET A 76 -10.47 -10.57 2.46
CA MET A 76 -11.20 -9.75 3.42
C MET A 76 -12.17 -10.58 4.26
N ALA A 77 -12.79 -11.58 3.64
CA ALA A 77 -13.75 -12.47 4.30
C ALA A 77 -13.65 -13.89 3.72
N VAL A 78 -14.02 -14.87 4.55
CA VAL A 78 -14.10 -16.28 4.20
C VAL A 78 -15.48 -16.77 4.59
N ASP A 79 -16.30 -17.08 3.60
CA ASP A 79 -17.68 -17.53 3.78
C ASP A 79 -17.83 -18.97 3.29
N ASP A 80 -18.75 -19.71 3.91
CA ASP A 80 -19.15 -21.02 3.40
C ASP A 80 -19.93 -20.87 2.09
N GLY A 81 -19.53 -21.64 1.08
CA GLY A 81 -20.22 -21.72 -0.19
C GLY A 81 -21.15 -22.94 -0.27
N GLU A 82 -21.19 -23.54 -1.45
CA GLU A 82 -21.78 -24.87 -1.63
C GLU A 82 -21.02 -25.92 -0.80
N PRO A 83 -21.66 -27.04 -0.41
CA PRO A 83 -21.00 -28.08 0.39
C PRO A 83 -19.64 -28.49 -0.17
N GLY A 84 -18.60 -28.33 0.65
CA GLY A 84 -17.21 -28.63 0.29
C GLY A 84 -16.44 -27.48 -0.38
N TYR A 85 -16.99 -26.27 -0.44
CA TYR A 85 -16.35 -25.08 -1.00
C TYR A 85 -16.39 -23.89 -0.05
N LEU A 86 -15.39 -23.03 -0.16
CA LEU A 86 -15.33 -21.72 0.49
C LEU A 86 -15.36 -20.63 -0.58
N VAL A 87 -15.97 -19.50 -0.22
CA VAL A 87 -16.04 -18.28 -1.00
C VAL A 87 -15.23 -17.22 -0.29
N LEU A 88 -14.20 -16.70 -0.96
CA LEU A 88 -13.33 -15.66 -0.43
C LEU A 88 -13.71 -14.32 -1.08
N ASP A 89 -14.15 -13.34 -0.30
CA ASP A 89 -14.27 -11.95 -0.79
C ASP A 89 -12.88 -11.31 -0.68
N CYS A 90 -12.37 -10.85 -1.82
CA CYS A 90 -11.02 -10.35 -1.93
C CYS A 90 -11.01 -8.94 -2.51
N ASN A 91 -10.03 -8.14 -2.10
CA ASN A 91 -9.63 -6.95 -2.82
C ASN A 91 -8.37 -7.27 -3.64
N LEU A 92 -8.14 -6.56 -4.75
CA LEU A 92 -6.86 -6.64 -5.45
C LEU A 92 -5.78 -6.09 -4.52
N GLY A 93 -4.92 -6.98 -4.03
CA GLY A 93 -3.84 -6.61 -3.14
C GLY A 93 -2.72 -5.93 -3.93
N TYR A 94 -2.18 -4.86 -3.37
CA TYR A 94 -0.85 -4.40 -3.70
C TYR A 94 0.11 -5.08 -2.73
N VAL A 95 1.19 -5.67 -3.26
CA VAL A 95 2.32 -6.05 -2.42
C VAL A 95 3.27 -4.89 -2.47
N HIS A 96 3.36 -4.20 -1.35
CA HIS A 96 4.36 -3.19 -1.16
C HIS A 96 5.70 -3.88 -1.05
N SER A 97 6.59 -3.53 -1.96
CA SER A 97 7.94 -4.08 -1.93
C SER A 97 8.75 -3.52 -0.76
N LEU A 98 8.35 -2.36 -0.21
CA LEU A 98 8.95 -1.63 0.91
C LEU A 98 10.50 -1.56 0.88
N ASN A 99 11.07 -1.65 -0.33
CA ASN A 99 12.52 -1.74 -0.52
C ASN A 99 13.22 -0.38 -0.41
N ASP A 100 12.45 0.71 -0.45
CA ASP A 100 12.96 2.06 -0.30
C ASP A 100 12.99 2.43 1.19
N HIS A 101 13.79 3.42 1.54
CA HIS A 101 13.83 3.93 2.91
C HIS A 101 13.52 5.41 2.90
N CYS A 102 12.74 5.89 3.85
CA CYS A 102 12.50 7.32 4.01
C CYS A 102 12.76 7.83 5.42
N SER A 103 13.06 9.11 5.51
CA SER A 103 13.10 9.87 6.76
C SER A 103 12.03 10.95 6.71
N VAL A 104 11.43 11.24 7.86
CA VAL A 104 10.36 12.23 7.97
C VAL A 104 10.81 13.33 8.92
N SER A 105 10.63 14.58 8.51
CA SER A 105 10.85 15.74 9.35
C SER A 105 9.61 16.64 9.40
N ARG A 106 9.45 17.32 10.52
CA ARG A 106 8.31 18.19 10.82
C ARG A 106 8.81 19.51 11.35
N LEU A 107 8.26 20.60 10.85
CA LEU A 107 8.49 21.92 11.42
C LEU A 107 7.87 21.97 12.81
N GLN A 108 8.70 22.17 13.83
CA GLN A 108 8.26 22.29 15.21
C GLN A 108 8.77 23.58 15.81
N GLU A 109 7.97 24.12 16.73
CA GLU A 109 8.32 25.26 17.56
C GLU A 109 9.20 24.77 18.72
N ILE A 110 10.37 25.38 18.89
CA ILE A 110 11.34 25.01 19.92
C ILE A 110 11.80 26.26 20.65
N GLU A 111 11.78 26.18 21.96
CA GLU A 111 12.33 27.21 22.84
C GLU A 111 13.86 27.00 22.97
N LEU A 112 14.62 28.00 22.54
CA LEU A 112 16.06 28.03 22.69
C LEU A 112 16.45 28.30 24.15
N PRO A 113 17.69 27.95 24.57
CA PRO A 113 18.19 28.32 25.90
C PRO A 113 18.17 29.82 26.19
N SER A 114 18.08 30.66 25.15
CA SER A 114 17.90 32.11 25.23
C SER A 114 16.48 32.55 25.62
N GLY A 115 15.51 31.63 25.66
CA GLY A 115 14.08 31.94 25.82
C GLY A 115 13.39 32.42 24.52
N GLU A 116 14.11 32.43 23.40
CA GLU A 116 13.54 32.72 22.08
C GLU A 116 12.92 31.45 21.49
N THR A 117 11.76 31.61 20.86
CA THR A 117 11.07 30.50 20.21
C THR A 117 11.29 30.51 18.71
N VAL A 118 11.82 29.42 18.16
CA VAL A 118 12.13 29.27 16.74
C VAL A 118 11.39 28.08 16.12
N HIS A 119 11.01 28.21 14.86
CA HIS A 119 10.47 27.10 14.08
C HIS A 119 11.59 26.43 13.29
N GLN A 120 11.91 25.18 13.62
CA GLN A 120 12.93 24.42 12.90
C GLN A 120 12.45 23.02 12.51
N PRO A 121 12.92 22.46 11.39
CA PRO A 121 12.61 21.10 10.99
C PRO A 121 13.27 20.12 11.95
N VAL A 122 12.45 19.28 12.59
CA VAL A 122 12.91 18.21 13.48
C VAL A 122 12.64 16.87 12.80
N LYS A 123 13.66 16.01 12.70
CA LYS A 123 13.51 14.65 12.20
C LYS A 123 12.69 13.84 13.22
N ILE A 124 11.52 13.35 12.81
CA ILE A 124 10.59 12.60 13.66
C ILE A 124 10.68 11.09 13.42
N MET A 125 11.14 10.67 12.24
CA MET A 125 11.36 9.27 11.87
C MET A 125 12.58 9.21 10.95
N GLU A 126 13.37 8.15 11.06
CA GLU A 126 14.60 7.97 10.30
C GLU A 126 14.66 6.58 9.70
N SER A 127 15.05 6.52 8.42
CA SER A 127 15.32 5.27 7.69
C SER A 127 14.21 4.22 7.84
N ILE A 128 12.95 4.63 7.72
CA ILE A 128 11.80 3.71 7.78
C ILE A 128 11.57 3.06 6.41
N PRO A 129 11.24 1.76 6.35
CA PRO A 129 10.86 1.11 5.10
C PRO A 129 9.66 1.79 4.45
N CYS A 130 9.73 1.99 3.14
CA CYS A 130 8.67 2.59 2.33
C CYS A 130 8.74 2.10 0.88
N GLU A 131 7.70 2.41 0.11
CA GLU A 131 7.69 2.18 -1.34
C GLU A 131 7.23 3.44 -2.05
N LEU A 132 8.07 3.93 -2.97
CA LEU A 132 7.75 5.08 -3.80
C LEU A 132 7.04 4.64 -5.08
N VAL A 133 5.80 5.10 -5.26
CA VAL A 133 4.96 4.83 -6.43
C VAL A 133 4.64 6.15 -7.14
N LYS A 134 5.09 6.29 -8.38
CA LYS A 134 4.77 7.46 -9.21
C LYS A 134 3.28 7.44 -9.59
N ILE A 135 2.60 8.57 -9.41
CA ILE A 135 1.26 8.75 -9.96
C ILE A 135 1.43 9.18 -11.42
N ASP A 136 1.20 8.26 -12.37
CA ASP A 136 1.23 8.62 -13.78
C ASP A 136 0.07 9.58 -14.09
N SER A 137 0.40 10.86 -14.30
CA SER A 137 -0.48 11.80 -14.99
C SER A 137 -0.57 11.36 -16.44
N GLY A 138 -1.78 10.99 -16.89
CA GLY A 138 -2.02 10.53 -18.26
C GLY A 138 -1.39 11.45 -19.32
N ASP A 139 -0.94 10.80 -20.40
CA ASP A 139 -0.28 11.31 -21.60
C ASP A 139 -0.67 12.76 -21.97
N SER A 140 0.10 13.75 -21.51
CA SER A 140 -0.13 15.15 -21.86
C SER A 140 0.50 15.45 -23.22
N ARG A 141 -0.17 15.02 -24.30
CA ARG A 141 0.06 15.56 -25.66
C ARG A 141 -0.54 16.96 -25.82
N GLN A 142 -0.25 17.87 -24.88
CA GLN A 142 -0.55 19.28 -25.04
C GLN A 142 0.76 20.06 -25.10
N THR A 143 1.16 20.34 -26.34
CA THR A 143 2.10 21.42 -26.66
C THR A 143 1.48 22.75 -26.29
N GLU A 144 2.32 23.65 -25.75
CA GLU A 144 2.04 25.06 -25.44
C GLU A 144 1.28 25.31 -24.13
N THR A 145 2.02 25.34 -23.02
CA THR A 145 2.10 26.41 -22.00
C THR A 145 2.95 25.83 -20.85
N THR A 146 3.87 26.60 -20.27
CA THR A 146 4.75 26.20 -19.16
C THR A 146 3.93 25.86 -17.92
N HIS A 147 3.32 24.67 -17.89
CA HIS A 147 2.57 24.18 -16.75
C HIS A 147 3.56 23.55 -15.77
N ASN A 148 3.57 24.05 -14.53
CA ASN A 148 4.18 23.38 -13.38
C ASN A 148 3.67 21.94 -13.31
N ILE A 149 4.43 20.98 -13.85
CA ILE A 149 4.14 19.56 -13.73
C ILE A 149 4.44 19.22 -12.27
N ARG A 150 3.42 19.30 -11.41
CA ARG A 150 3.51 18.84 -10.03
C ARG A 150 3.64 17.32 -10.06
N PHE A 151 4.84 16.83 -9.78
CA PHE A 151 5.06 15.39 -9.70
C PHE A 151 4.53 14.88 -8.37
N MET A 152 3.33 14.31 -8.41
CA MET A 152 2.70 13.68 -7.26
C MET A 152 3.11 12.21 -7.17
N TYR A 153 3.40 11.77 -5.96
CA TYR A 153 3.78 10.39 -5.65
C TYR A 153 2.89 9.83 -4.53
N LYS A 154 2.69 8.53 -4.58
CA LYS A 154 2.19 7.71 -3.48
C LYS A 154 3.41 7.11 -2.78
N ILE A 155 3.50 7.30 -1.47
CA ILE A 155 4.51 6.66 -0.63
C ILE A 155 3.76 5.71 0.28
N HIS A 156 3.99 4.41 0.12
CA HIS A 156 3.42 3.38 0.98
C HIS A 156 4.38 3.07 2.11
N MET A 157 3.87 2.93 3.32
CA MET A 157 4.63 2.62 4.54
C MET A 157 3.74 1.89 5.55
N GLU A 158 4.26 1.50 6.70
CA GLU A 158 3.44 0.84 7.73
C GLU A 158 2.28 1.70 8.26
N THR A 159 1.15 1.07 8.60
CA THR A 159 -0.10 1.73 9.02
C THR A 159 0.04 2.71 10.22
N HIS A 160 0.91 2.40 11.17
CA HIS A 160 0.95 3.07 12.47
C HIS A 160 1.88 4.29 12.51
N ARG A 161 2.37 4.77 11.37
CA ARG A 161 3.30 5.91 11.32
C ARG A 161 2.57 7.24 11.60
N ASN A 162 3.28 8.16 12.25
CA ASN A 162 2.74 9.46 12.67
C ASN A 162 3.02 10.55 11.62
N ILE A 163 2.47 10.35 10.42
CA ILE A 163 2.55 11.30 9.32
C ILE A 163 1.45 12.35 9.47
N LYS A 164 1.78 13.61 9.18
CA LYS A 164 0.86 14.74 9.11
C LYS A 164 1.04 15.49 7.79
N ILE A 165 -0.02 16.20 7.38
CA ILE A 165 0.03 17.12 6.24
C ILE A 165 1.09 18.19 6.51
N GLY A 166 1.92 18.47 5.51
CA GLY A 166 3.04 19.42 5.62
C GLY A 166 4.35 18.82 6.13
N ASP A 167 4.37 17.55 6.57
CA ASP A 167 5.63 16.86 6.87
C ASP A 167 6.50 16.77 5.59
N LYS A 168 7.81 16.83 5.80
CA LYS A 168 8.81 16.63 4.76
C LYS A 168 9.29 15.19 4.79
N ILE A 169 9.26 14.53 3.64
CA ILE A 169 9.74 13.16 3.48
C ILE A 169 10.96 13.18 2.56
N GLU A 170 12.05 12.61 3.02
CA GLU A 170 13.22 12.32 2.21
C GLU A 170 13.24 10.82 1.93
N ALA A 171 13.06 10.40 0.68
CA ALA A 171 13.05 8.98 0.31
C ALA A 171 14.26 8.63 -0.56
N VAL A 172 14.93 7.53 -0.20
CA VAL A 172 16.02 6.93 -0.96
C VAL A 172 15.44 5.84 -1.84
N HIS A 173 15.43 6.09 -3.15
CA HIS A 173 14.90 5.17 -4.16
C HIS A 173 15.92 4.96 -5.27
N ARG A 174 16.31 3.70 -5.52
CA ARG A 174 17.23 3.30 -6.60
C ARG A 174 18.54 4.11 -6.66
N GLY A 175 19.09 4.47 -5.50
CA GLY A 175 20.34 5.22 -5.38
C GLY A 175 20.22 6.74 -5.52
N GLY A 176 19.01 7.28 -5.73
CA GLY A 176 18.72 8.71 -5.65
C GLY A 176 17.99 9.08 -4.36
N THR A 177 18.15 10.33 -3.93
CA THR A 177 17.44 10.91 -2.79
C THR A 177 16.45 11.96 -3.28
N PHE A 178 15.19 11.80 -2.92
CA PHE A 178 14.08 12.64 -3.36
C PHE A 178 13.39 13.29 -2.17
N GLN A 179 13.08 14.58 -2.30
CA GLN A 179 12.37 15.33 -1.27
C GLN A 179 10.91 15.53 -1.64
N PHE A 180 10.04 15.31 -0.67
CA PHE A 180 8.60 15.43 -0.82
C PHE A 180 7.97 16.21 0.31
N THR A 181 6.85 16.87 0.02
CA THR A 181 5.93 17.42 1.01
C THR A 181 4.64 16.62 1.03
N VAL A 182 4.23 16.16 2.21
CA VAL A 182 2.96 15.45 2.42
C VAL A 182 1.78 16.37 2.15
N LYS A 183 0.90 15.96 1.24
CA LYS A 183 -0.36 16.64 0.93
C LYS A 183 -1.55 15.95 1.58
N GLU A 184 -1.60 14.63 1.50
CA GLU A 184 -2.66 13.81 2.11
C GLU A 184 -2.09 12.48 2.62
N TYR A 185 -2.81 11.80 3.50
CA TYR A 185 -2.48 10.45 3.93
C TYR A 185 -3.73 9.65 4.29
N PHE A 186 -3.66 8.35 4.04
CA PHE A 186 -4.74 7.39 4.26
C PHE A 186 -4.19 6.19 5.01
N LYS A 187 -4.89 5.76 6.07
CA LYS A 187 -4.50 4.60 6.87
C LYS A 187 -5.39 3.42 6.52
N TYR A 188 -4.79 2.39 5.93
CA TYR A 188 -5.41 1.09 5.69
C TYR A 188 -4.98 0.10 6.76
N HIS A 189 -5.64 -1.06 6.82
CA HIS A 189 -5.33 -2.05 7.85
C HIS A 189 -3.92 -2.66 7.70
N THR A 190 -3.39 -2.68 6.49
CA THR A 190 -2.11 -3.31 6.12
C THR A 190 -0.99 -2.29 5.89
N PHE A 191 -1.33 -1.09 5.43
CA PHE A 191 -0.36 -0.05 5.13
C PHE A 191 -0.96 1.34 5.32
N GLN A 192 -0.11 2.34 5.31
CA GLN A 192 -0.47 3.74 5.18
C GLN A 192 -0.03 4.22 3.79
N GLU A 193 -0.95 4.85 3.05
CA GLU A 193 -0.64 5.57 1.82
C GLU A 193 -0.44 7.05 2.15
N VAL A 194 0.62 7.64 1.61
CA VAL A 194 0.90 9.07 1.72
C VAL A 194 0.96 9.65 0.33
N ILE A 195 0.11 10.64 0.05
CA ILE A 195 0.15 11.40 -1.20
C ILE A 195 1.07 12.60 -0.97
N ALA A 196 2.17 12.65 -1.70
CA ALA A 196 3.21 13.67 -1.52
C ALA A 196 3.59 14.34 -2.84
N GLU A 197 3.90 15.62 -2.78
CA GLU A 197 4.39 16.42 -3.91
C GLU A 197 5.91 16.45 -3.87
N MET A 198 6.56 16.10 -4.99
CA MET A 198 8.02 16.17 -5.12
C MET A 198 8.49 17.62 -5.21
N GLU A 199 9.47 17.99 -4.39
CA GLU A 199 10.07 19.32 -4.38
C GLU A 199 11.31 19.42 -5.29
N GLY A 200 11.96 18.29 -5.53
CA GLY A 200 13.17 18.17 -6.35
C GLY A 200 14.02 16.95 -5.98
N GLU A 201 15.15 16.80 -6.66
CA GLU A 201 16.26 15.96 -6.19
C GLU A 201 17.01 16.71 -5.08
N ALA A 202 17.41 15.99 -4.02
CA ALA A 202 18.11 16.56 -2.87
C ALA A 202 19.54 17.01 -3.19
#